data_AF-A0A933WXG9-F1
#
_entry.id   AF-A0A933WXG9-F1
#
_cell.length_a   1.000
_cell.length_b   1.000
_cell.length_c   1.000
_cell.angle_alpha   90.00
_cell.angle_beta   90.00
_cell.angle_gamma   90.00
#
_symmetry.space_group_name_H-M   'P 1'
#
loop_
_entity.id
_entity.type
_entity.pdbx_description
1 polymer ?
#
loop_
_entity_poly.entity_id
_entity_poly.type
_entity_poly.pdbx_seq_one_letter_code
_entity_poly.pdbx_strand_id
1 'polypeptide(L)'
;MSMTPRDEELVARTLLADPALVNRYWKEQRWAELAALVRYARRDVPAALAQTDPALYRQLRNQITRFFLLGGDVFSVEALERKAGL
;
A
#
# COMPACT_ATOMS: atom_id res chain seq x y z
N MET A 1 5.23 6.99 -17.75
CA MET A 1 3.78 7.18 -17.49
C MET A 1 3.60 7.19 -15.99
N SER A 2 2.96 8.21 -15.42
CA SER A 2 2.62 8.25 -13.99
C SER A 2 1.47 7.27 -13.74
N MET A 3 1.48 6.57 -12.59
CA MET A 3 0.38 5.69 -12.18
C MET A 3 -0.90 6.50 -12.00
N THR A 4 -2.04 5.95 -12.41
CA THR A 4 -3.34 6.55 -12.10
C THR A 4 -3.75 6.21 -10.66
N PRO A 5 -4.71 6.94 -10.04
CA PRO A 5 -5.21 6.59 -8.71
C PRO A 5 -5.72 5.15 -8.61
N ARG A 6 -6.26 4.60 -9.71
CA ARG A 6 -6.74 3.23 -9.78
C ARG A 6 -5.59 2.23 -9.81
N ASP A 7 -4.51 2.53 -10.53
CA ASP A 7 -3.31 1.69 -10.58
C ASP A 7 -2.63 1.64 -9.20
N GLU A 8 -2.54 2.78 -8.52
CA GLU A 8 -2.00 2.87 -7.16
C GLU A 8 -2.79 1.99 -6.20
N GLU A 9 -4.12 2.07 -6.23
CA GLU A 9 -4.99 1.25 -5.40
C GLU A 9 -4.79 -0.25 -5.70
N LEU A 10 -4.73 -0.64 -6.98
CA LEU A 10 -4.59 -2.04 -7.37
C LEU A 10 -3.25 -2.61 -6.89
N VAL A 11 -2.16 -1.87 -7.07
CA VAL A 11 -0.82 -2.26 -6.60
C VAL A 11 -0.79 -2.33 -5.08
N ALA A 12 -1.32 -1.33 -4.37
CA ALA A 12 -1.33 -1.31 -2.91
C ALA A 12 -2.10 -2.52 -2.35
N ARG A 13 -3.30 -2.81 -2.89
CA ARG A 13 -4.10 -3.97 -2.48
C ARG A 13 -3.38 -5.29 -2.77
N THR A 14 -2.66 -5.39 -3.88
CA THR A 14 -1.86 -6.58 -4.23
C THR A 14 -0.73 -6.80 -3.21
N LEU A 15 0.02 -5.74 -2.88
CA LEU A 15 1.12 -5.80 -1.92
C LEU A 15 0.66 -6.03 -0.47
N LEU A 16 -0.51 -5.51 -0.10
CA LEU A 16 -1.15 -5.76 1.19
C LEU A 16 -1.65 -7.21 1.33
N ALA A 17 -2.11 -7.82 0.23
CA ALA A 17 -2.56 -9.19 0.22
C ALA A 17 -1.41 -10.20 0.33
N ASP A 18 -0.24 -9.89 -0.25
CA ASP A 18 0.98 -10.70 -0.15
C ASP A 18 2.19 -9.86 0.29
N PRO A 19 2.45 -9.77 1.61
CA PRO A 19 3.58 -9.01 2.14
C PRO A 19 4.95 -9.47 1.63
N ALA A 20 5.10 -10.70 1.12
CA ALA A 20 6.37 -11.16 0.56
C ALA A 20 6.76 -10.35 -0.70
N LEU A 21 5.75 -9.82 -1.43
CA LEU A 21 5.97 -8.98 -2.59
C LEU A 21 6.62 -7.63 -2.24
N VAL A 22 6.43 -7.12 -1.02
CA VAL A 22 7.05 -5.85 -0.59
C VAL A 22 8.57 -5.95 -0.65
N ASN A 23 9.12 -7.06 -0.12
CA ASN A 23 10.57 -7.32 -0.17
C ASN A 23 11.07 -7.52 -1.60
N ARG A 24 10.26 -8.15 -2.45
CA ARG A 24 10.59 -8.32 -3.87
C ARG A 24 10.63 -6.97 -4.58
N TYR A 25 9.61 -6.13 -4.42
CA TYR A 25 9.51 -4.82 -5.06
C TYR A 25 10.63 -3.88 -4.59
N TRP A 26 11.04 -4.01 -3.32
CA TRP A 26 12.22 -3.32 -2.81
C TRP A 26 13.50 -3.71 -3.56
N LYS A 27 13.74 -5.01 -3.76
CA LYS A 27 14.91 -5.50 -4.51
C LYS A 27 14.87 -5.12 -5.99
N GLU A 28 13.69 -5.14 -6.59
CA GLU A 28 13.44 -4.73 -7.98
C GLU A 28 13.42 -3.20 -8.17
N GLN A 29 13.60 -2.43 -7.09
CA GLN A 29 13.63 -0.96 -7.14
C GLN A 29 12.33 -0.34 -7.66
N ARG A 30 11.20 -0.99 -7.40
CA ARG A 30 9.86 -0.54 -7.79
C ARG A 30 9.33 0.53 -6.83
N TRP A 31 10.01 1.67 -6.82
CA TRP A 31 9.84 2.72 -5.83
C TRP A 31 8.47 3.40 -5.89
N ALA A 32 7.92 3.61 -7.10
CA ALA A 32 6.61 4.22 -7.29
C ALA A 32 5.50 3.35 -6.67
N GLU A 33 5.57 2.04 -6.87
CA GLU A 33 4.64 1.07 -6.34
C GLU A 33 4.73 0.95 -4.81
N LEU A 34 5.95 1.00 -4.26
CA LEU A 34 6.15 1.05 -2.82
C LEU A 34 5.63 2.36 -2.21
N ALA A 35 5.80 3.50 -2.89
CA ALA A 35 5.22 4.77 -2.46
C ALA A 35 3.69 4.69 -2.46
N ALA A 36 3.09 4.11 -3.51
CA ALA A 36 1.65 3.89 -3.61
C ALA A 36 1.11 3.02 -2.46
N LEU A 37 1.79 1.92 -2.14
CA LEU A 37 1.47 1.08 -0.98
C LEU A 37 1.43 1.89 0.31
N VAL A 38 2.49 2.65 0.61
CA VAL A 38 2.60 3.37 1.88
C VAL A 38 1.58 4.50 1.95
N ARG A 39 1.32 5.22 0.85
CA ARG A 39 0.24 6.23 0.79
C ARG A 39 -1.12 5.62 1.05
N TYR A 40 -1.42 4.49 0.42
CA TYR A 40 -2.68 3.78 0.62
C TYR A 40 -2.84 3.31 2.07
N ALA A 41 -1.82 2.65 2.63
CA ALA A 41 -1.85 2.15 4.00
C ALA A 41 -2.02 3.27 5.04
N ARG A 42 -1.40 4.44 4.83
CA ARG A 42 -1.54 5.61 5.71
C ARG A 42 -2.89 6.32 5.61
N ARG A 43 -3.55 6.26 4.45
CA ARG A 43 -4.92 6.80 4.27
C ARG A 43 -5.99 5.95 4.94
N ASP A 44 -5.67 4.70 5.25
CA ASP A 44 -6.56 3.72 5.87
C ASP A 44 -7.76 3.34 4.98
N VAL A 45 -8.56 2.38 5.45
CA VAL A 45 -9.74 1.89 4.76
C VAL A 45 -10.88 2.92 4.85
N PRO A 46 -11.54 3.28 3.73
CA PRO A 46 -12.71 4.17 3.76
C PRO A 46 -13.79 3.68 4.73
N ALA A 47 -14.22 4.53 5.67
CA ALA A 47 -15.22 4.18 6.67
C ALA A 47 -16.58 3.78 6.07
N ALA A 48 -16.93 4.32 4.90
CA ALA A 48 -18.16 3.95 4.19
C ALA A 48 -18.22 2.43 3.86
N LEU A 49 -17.06 1.79 3.63
CA LEU A 49 -17.01 0.35 3.38
C LEU A 49 -17.48 -0.46 4.59
N ALA A 50 -17.36 0.05 5.82
CA ALA A 50 -17.87 -0.64 6.99
C ALA A 50 -19.40 -0.86 6.92
N GLN A 51 -20.12 -0.06 6.13
CA GLN A 51 -21.56 -0.17 5.91
C GLN A 51 -21.89 -0.88 4.60
N THR A 52 -21.21 -0.54 3.49
CA THR A 52 -21.53 -1.05 2.17
C THR A 52 -20.94 -2.43 1.88
N ASP A 53 -19.77 -2.74 2.46
CA ASP A 53 -19.10 -4.04 2.36
C ASP A 53 -18.24 -4.32 3.62
N PRO A 54 -18.88 -4.76 4.72
CA PRO A 54 -18.19 -4.98 5.99
C PRO A 54 -17.12 -6.09 5.93
N ALA A 55 -17.25 -7.03 4.99
CA ALA A 55 -16.28 -8.10 4.81
C ALA A 55 -14.99 -7.55 4.21
N LEU A 56 -15.10 -6.77 3.13
CA LEU A 56 -13.97 -6.10 2.52
C LEU A 56 -13.31 -5.11 3.49
N TYR A 57 -14.09 -4.34 4.24
CA TYR A 57 -13.57 -3.41 5.24
C TYR A 57 -12.63 -4.12 6.23
N ARG A 58 -13.11 -5.21 6.85
CA ARG A 58 -12.32 -5.98 7.82
C ARG A 58 -11.08 -6.60 7.18
N GLN A 59 -11.20 -7.14 5.98
CA GLN A 59 -10.06 -7.72 5.26
C GLN A 59 -8.96 -6.68 5.03
N LEU A 60 -9.30 -5.53 4.44
CA LEU A 60 -8.33 -4.48 4.15
C LEU A 60 -7.71 -3.93 5.44
N ARG A 61 -8.52 -3.73 6.49
CA ARG A 61 -8.06 -3.22 7.77
C ARG A 61 -7.06 -4.18 8.43
N ASN A 62 -7.33 -5.49 8.35
CA ASN A 62 -6.41 -6.52 8.84
C ASN A 62 -5.10 -6.54 8.05
N GLN A 63 -5.17 -6.40 6.73
CA GLN A 63 -3.97 -6.35 5.88
C GLN A 63 -3.10 -5.12 6.17
N ILE A 64 -3.71 -3.93 6.29
CA ILE A 64 -2.99 -2.70 6.67
C ILE A 64 -2.36 -2.83 8.06
N THR A 65 -3.10 -3.40 9.02
CA THR A 65 -2.58 -3.67 10.37
C THR A 65 -1.36 -4.60 10.29
N ARG A 66 -1.46 -5.69 9.54
CA ARG A 66 -0.34 -6.63 9.35
C ARG A 66 0.86 -5.95 8.69
N PHE A 67 0.65 -5.09 7.70
CA PHE A 67 1.73 -4.35 7.06
C PHE A 67 2.52 -3.51 8.07
N PHE A 68 1.85 -2.77 8.95
CA PHE A 68 2.54 -2.00 9.98
C PHE A 68 3.18 -2.88 11.07
N LEU A 69 2.54 -3.99 11.46
CA LEU A 69 3.16 -4.96 12.39
C LEU A 69 4.44 -5.60 11.83
N LEU A 70 4.59 -5.66 10.50
CA LEU A 70 5.78 -6.16 9.82
C LEU A 70 6.81 -5.06 9.53
N GLY A 71 6.71 -3.89 10.18
CA GLY A 71 7.65 -2.78 10.03
C GLY A 71 7.34 -1.85 8.86
N GLY A 72 6.10 -1.83 8.37
CA GLY A 72 5.68 -0.92 7.29
C GLY A 72 5.84 0.58 7.62
N ASP A 73 6.01 0.92 8.89
CA ASP A 73 6.26 2.27 9.40
C ASP A 73 7.66 2.80 9.08
N VAL A 74 8.65 1.92 8.83
CA VAL A 74 10.02 2.33 8.46
C VAL A 74 10.10 2.98 7.08
N PHE A 75 9.08 2.78 6.24
CA PHE A 75 9.04 3.38 4.91
C PHE A 75 8.68 4.86 4.96
N SER A 76 9.57 5.70 4.42
CA SER A 76 9.28 7.10 4.13
C SER A 76 8.72 7.23 2.71
N VAL A 77 7.46 7.66 2.60
CA VAL A 77 6.81 7.96 1.31
C VAL A 77 7.65 8.95 0.50
N GLU A 78 8.09 10.04 1.13
CA GLU A 78 8.90 11.08 0.49
C GLU A 78 10.24 10.53 -0.05
N ALA A 79 10.89 9.61 0.70
CA ALA A 79 12.11 8.98 0.22
C ALA A 79 11.86 8.05 -0.97
N LEU A 80 10.74 7.33 -0.98
CA LEU A 80 10.34 6.46 -2.09
C LEU A 80 9.94 7.26 -3.34
N GLU A 81 9.20 8.35 -3.17
CA GLU A 81 8.82 9.27 -4.25
C GLU A 81 10.06 9.90 -4.90
N ARG A 82 11.01 10.41 -4.09
CA ARG A 82 12.29 10.90 -4.60
C ARG A 82 13.08 9.86 -5.38
N LYS A 83 13.10 8.60 -4.92
CA LYS A 83 13.76 7.49 -5.65
C LYS A 83 13.03 7.14 -6.94
N ALA A 84 11.72 7.34 -6.99
CA ALA A 84 10.89 7.14 -8.17
C ALA A 84 10.96 8.30 -9.18
N GLY A 85 11.51 9.46 -8.79
CA GLY A 85 11.48 10.69 -9.58
C GLY A 85 10.09 11.34 -9.61
N LEU A 86 9.30 11.17 -8.54
CA LEU A 86 7.97 11.75 -8.33
C LEU A 86 8.01 12.96 -7.39
#